data_AF-A0A7M3Z6Z3-F1
#
_entry.id   AF-A0A7M3Z6Z3-F1
#
_cell.length_a   1.000
_cell.length_b   1.000
_cell.length_c   1.000
_cell.angle_alpha   90.00
_cell.angle_beta   90.00
_cell.angle_gamma   90.00
#
_symmetry.space_group_name_H-M   'P 1'
#
loop_
_entity.id
_entity.type
_entity.pdbx_description
1 polymer ?
#
loop_
_entity_poly.entity_id
_entity_poly.type
_entity_poly.pdbx_seq_one_letter_code
_entity_poly.pdbx_strand_id
1 'polypeptide(L)'
;LGSTYTLENPLEEEFSCADLCDHAQVHERISEDGGTLEFHALTSVDPARRSNGSVFAADLAEAESKARAAIEYTHSPSILRIEIVESGNRTTEPSISAETVNEEFASIAVFSVDATTEFLWALAAVVGCFSMVLIPSFTVYFAARAKEKRDEAKLELAKNEVESYINDSESPSETDTAPK
;
A
#
# COMPACT_ATOMS: atom_id res chain seq x y z
N LEU A 1 8.35 -27.57 21.68
CA LEU A 1 6.96 -27.06 21.60
C LEU A 1 6.87 -26.25 20.31
N GLY A 2 6.43 -26.87 19.22
CA GLY A 2 6.30 -26.21 17.92
C GLY A 2 4.83 -25.93 17.64
N SER A 3 4.50 -24.67 17.37
CA SER A 3 3.19 -24.29 16.85
C SER A 3 3.15 -24.64 15.36
N THR A 4 2.19 -25.45 14.96
CA THR A 4 1.87 -25.68 13.54
C THR A 4 0.90 -24.60 13.09
N TYR A 5 1.37 -23.69 12.23
CA TYR A 5 0.50 -22.77 11.50
C TYR A 5 0.27 -23.35 10.10
N THR A 6 -0.98 -23.66 9.77
CA THR A 6 -1.40 -23.90 8.39
C THR A 6 -1.84 -22.56 7.81
N LEU A 7 -1.02 -22.00 6.91
CA LEU A 7 -1.34 -20.77 6.19
C LEU A 7 -2.29 -21.11 5.03
N GLU A 8 -3.41 -20.40 4.97
CA GLU A 8 -4.56 -20.67 4.10
C GLU A 8 -4.52 -19.87 2.78
N ASN A 9 -3.39 -19.24 2.44
CA ASN A 9 -3.28 -18.38 1.27
C ASN A 9 -1.93 -18.54 0.53
N PRO A 10 -1.90 -19.17 -0.67
CA PRO A 10 -0.68 -19.42 -1.44
C PRO A 10 -0.12 -18.19 -2.17
N LEU A 11 -0.69 -16.99 -1.99
CA LEU A 11 -0.21 -15.75 -2.62
C LEU A 11 0.59 -14.83 -1.66
N GLU A 12 0.76 -15.22 -0.39
CA GLU A 12 1.71 -14.54 0.54
C GLU A 12 3.15 -15.07 0.41
N GLU A 13 3.42 -15.94 -0.57
CA GLU A 13 4.76 -16.50 -0.81
C GLU A 13 5.81 -15.46 -1.26
N GLU A 14 5.41 -14.26 -1.71
CA GLU A 14 6.34 -13.45 -2.50
C GLU A 14 7.36 -12.62 -1.72
N PHE A 15 7.23 -12.34 -0.41
CA PHE A 15 8.15 -11.36 0.20
C PHE A 15 8.45 -11.49 1.72
N SER A 16 8.61 -12.70 2.25
CA SER A 16 9.30 -12.87 3.54
C SER A 16 10.37 -13.97 3.49
N CYS A 17 11.48 -13.66 2.83
CA CYS A 17 12.68 -14.52 2.83
C CYS A 17 13.39 -14.56 4.20
N ALA A 18 13.00 -13.72 5.17
CA ALA A 18 13.71 -13.63 6.44
C ALA A 18 13.52 -14.88 7.30
N ASP A 19 12.29 -15.39 7.43
CA ASP A 19 12.00 -16.49 8.36
C ASP A 19 12.14 -17.88 7.73
N LEU A 20 11.97 -18.02 6.40
CA LEU A 20 12.13 -19.31 5.71
C LEU A 20 13.60 -19.67 5.46
N CYS A 21 14.49 -18.68 5.24
CA CYS A 21 15.91 -18.93 5.00
C CYS A 21 16.66 -19.44 6.24
N ASP A 22 16.17 -19.14 7.44
CA ASP A 22 16.73 -19.69 8.68
C ASP A 22 16.51 -21.21 8.81
N HIS A 23 15.48 -21.75 8.14
CA HIS A 23 15.00 -23.11 8.41
C HIS A 23 15.47 -24.17 7.40
N ALA A 24 15.93 -23.79 6.20
CA ALA A 24 16.35 -24.71 5.14
C ALA A 24 17.82 -24.52 4.72
N GLN A 25 18.71 -25.37 5.26
CA GLN A 25 20.14 -25.40 4.90
C GLN A 25 20.44 -26.18 3.61
N VAL A 26 19.43 -26.79 2.97
CA VAL A 26 19.57 -27.68 1.80
C VAL A 26 18.57 -27.27 0.73
N HIS A 27 19.06 -27.05 -0.49
CA HIS A 27 18.27 -26.74 -1.67
C HIS A 27 18.42 -27.86 -2.70
N GLU A 28 17.31 -28.32 -3.26
CA GLU A 28 17.29 -29.38 -4.28
C GLU A 28 16.51 -28.90 -5.52
N ARG A 29 17.07 -29.18 -6.70
CA ARG A 29 16.43 -28.94 -8.00
C ARG A 29 16.73 -30.10 -8.93
N ILE A 30 15.74 -30.48 -9.72
CA ILE A 30 15.82 -31.53 -10.73
C ILE A 30 15.73 -30.86 -12.10
N SER A 31 16.65 -31.18 -13.00
CA SER A 31 16.63 -30.71 -14.39
C SER A 31 16.03 -31.82 -15.27
N GLU A 32 14.80 -31.65 -15.74
CA GLU A 32 14.13 -32.65 -16.58
C GLU A 32 14.72 -32.68 -18.01
N ASP A 33 15.19 -31.54 -18.51
CA ASP A 33 15.68 -31.36 -19.89
C ASP A 33 17.22 -31.33 -20.00
N GLY A 34 17.95 -31.50 -18.90
CA GLY A 34 19.42 -31.49 -18.90
C GLY A 34 20.07 -30.12 -19.11
N GLY A 35 19.37 -29.05 -18.76
CA GLY A 35 19.86 -27.65 -18.82
C GLY A 35 20.63 -27.19 -17.57
N THR A 36 21.16 -25.97 -17.63
CA THR A 36 21.86 -25.31 -16.52
C THR A 36 20.91 -25.05 -15.35
N LEU A 37 21.34 -25.43 -14.14
CA LEU A 37 20.66 -25.11 -12.88
C LEU A 37 21.38 -23.95 -12.19
N GLU A 38 20.63 -22.94 -11.77
CA GLU A 38 21.14 -21.77 -11.05
C GLU A 38 20.59 -21.76 -9.62
N PHE A 39 21.47 -21.55 -8.64
CA PHE A 39 21.13 -21.46 -7.23
C PHE A 39 21.65 -20.14 -6.68
N HIS A 40 20.74 -19.35 -6.12
CA HIS A 40 21.10 -18.14 -5.37
C HIS A 40 20.97 -18.44 -3.88
N ALA A 41 22.07 -18.35 -3.15
CA ALA A 41 22.10 -18.56 -1.71
C ALA A 41 22.66 -17.33 -1.01
N LEU A 42 22.12 -17.05 0.18
CA LEU A 42 22.64 -16.01 1.06
C LEU A 42 23.68 -16.62 2.00
N THR A 43 24.80 -15.95 2.16
CA THR A 43 25.86 -16.35 3.12
C THR A 43 25.54 -15.93 4.55
N SER A 44 24.56 -15.05 4.75
CA SER A 44 24.07 -14.59 6.04
C SER A 44 22.55 -14.42 5.99
N VAL A 45 21.87 -14.96 6.99
CA VAL A 45 20.41 -14.93 7.14
C VAL A 45 19.93 -13.82 8.10
N ASP A 46 20.85 -13.12 8.76
CA ASP A 46 20.52 -12.05 9.71
C ASP A 46 19.81 -10.87 9.00
N PRO A 47 18.49 -10.66 9.24
CA PRO A 47 17.74 -9.58 8.62
C PRO A 47 18.16 -8.19 9.13
N ALA A 48 18.72 -8.10 10.35
CA ALA A 48 19.18 -6.83 10.91
C ALA A 48 20.34 -6.26 10.07
N ARG A 49 21.21 -7.10 9.52
CA ARG A 49 22.27 -6.67 8.61
C ARG A 49 21.74 -6.11 7.29
N ARG A 50 20.65 -6.67 6.77
CA ARG A 50 20.02 -6.23 5.52
C ARG A 50 19.31 -4.88 5.67
N SER A 51 18.95 -4.49 6.90
CA SER A 51 18.26 -3.23 7.20
C SER A 51 19.20 -2.06 7.53
N ASN A 52 20.52 -2.27 7.58
CA ASN A 52 21.49 -1.27 8.06
C ASN A 52 21.92 -0.23 7.00
N GLY A 53 21.01 0.18 6.11
CA GLY A 53 21.26 1.28 5.17
C GLY A 53 21.38 2.66 5.84
N SER A 54 21.21 2.74 7.17
CA SER A 54 21.32 3.97 7.95
C SER A 54 21.99 3.70 9.30
N VAL A 55 22.76 4.68 9.78
CA VAL A 55 23.42 4.66 11.09
C VAL A 55 23.18 5.99 11.80
N PHE A 56 22.98 5.94 13.12
CA PHE A 56 22.89 7.15 13.94
C PHE A 56 24.27 7.55 14.45
N ALA A 57 24.67 8.80 14.18
CA ALA A 57 25.95 9.36 14.57
C ALA A 57 25.85 10.89 14.71
N ALA A 58 26.74 11.48 15.51
CA ALA A 58 26.79 12.92 15.74
C ALA A 58 27.42 13.68 14.55
N ASP A 59 28.33 13.04 13.83
CA ASP A 59 28.99 13.60 12.65
C ASP A 59 29.28 12.52 11.59
N LEU A 60 29.74 12.97 10.41
CA LEU A 60 29.99 12.10 9.26
C LEU A 60 31.12 11.10 9.52
N ALA A 61 32.12 11.46 10.33
CA ALA A 61 33.26 10.59 10.62
C ALA A 61 32.84 9.44 11.55
N GLU A 62 32.04 9.74 12.59
CA GLU A 62 31.44 8.72 13.44
C GLU A 62 30.47 7.84 12.63
N ALA A 63 29.68 8.44 11.73
CA ALA A 63 28.79 7.70 10.85
C ALA A 63 29.55 6.73 9.97
N GLU A 64 30.66 7.18 9.35
CA GLU A 64 31.50 6.34 8.51
C GLU A 64 32.09 5.18 9.31
N SER A 65 32.62 5.46 10.51
CA SER A 65 33.19 4.43 11.38
C SER A 65 32.15 3.36 11.75
N LYS A 66 30.92 3.77 12.09
CA LYS A 66 29.84 2.83 12.42
C LYS A 66 29.39 2.02 11.21
N ALA A 67 29.25 2.65 10.05
CA ALA A 67 28.87 1.97 8.82
C ALA A 67 29.94 0.95 8.40
N ARG A 68 31.21 1.34 8.47
CA ARG A 68 32.35 0.47 8.16
C ARG A 68 32.41 -0.71 9.12
N ALA A 69 32.22 -0.50 10.42
CA ALA A 69 32.18 -1.58 11.40
C ALA A 69 31.00 -2.55 11.19
N ALA A 70 29.87 -2.06 10.66
CA ALA A 70 28.72 -2.91 10.33
C ALA A 70 28.96 -3.77 9.07
N ILE A 71 29.77 -3.28 8.13
CA ILE A 71 30.10 -3.98 6.87
C ILE A 71 31.32 -4.90 7.03
N GLU A 72 32.35 -4.47 7.76
CA GLU A 72 33.59 -5.20 8.04
C GLU A 72 33.36 -6.33 9.05
N TYR A 73 32.50 -7.28 8.69
CA TYR A 73 32.26 -8.50 9.45
C TYR A 73 33.07 -9.66 8.88
N THR A 74 33.80 -10.34 9.75
CA THR A 74 34.43 -11.63 9.38
C THR A 74 33.37 -12.71 9.42
N HIS A 75 32.93 -13.16 8.25
CA HIS A 75 32.05 -14.31 8.14
C HIS A 75 32.75 -15.55 8.69
N SER A 76 32.05 -16.32 9.53
CA SER A 76 32.48 -17.68 9.87
C SER A 76 32.59 -18.49 8.58
N PRO A 77 33.57 -19.41 8.45
CA PRO A 77 33.73 -20.18 7.22
C PRO A 77 32.45 -20.96 6.92
N SER A 78 31.76 -20.57 5.86
CA SER A 78 30.61 -21.31 5.34
C SER A 78 31.13 -22.40 4.42
N ILE A 79 30.74 -23.65 4.69
CA ILE A 79 31.10 -24.80 3.85
C ILE A 79 29.92 -25.04 2.90
N LEU A 80 30.13 -24.76 1.61
CA LEU A 80 29.18 -25.11 0.56
C LEU A 80 29.44 -26.56 0.12
N ARG A 81 28.45 -27.44 0.28
CA ARG A 81 28.47 -28.81 -0.26
C ARG A 81 27.49 -28.91 -1.41
N ILE A 82 28.00 -29.18 -2.61
CA ILE A 82 27.20 -29.40 -3.82
C ILE A 82 27.26 -30.89 -4.13
N GLU A 83 26.10 -31.52 -4.21
CA GLU A 83 25.96 -32.93 -4.57
C GLU A 83 25.13 -33.01 -5.85
N ILE A 84 25.66 -33.68 -6.87
CA ILE A 84 24.98 -33.89 -8.15
C ILE A 84 24.69 -35.38 -8.25
N VAL A 85 23.41 -35.74 -8.24
CA VAL A 85 22.95 -37.12 -8.35
C VAL A 85 22.38 -37.33 -9.75
N GLU A 86 23.06 -38.14 -10.56
CA GLU A 86 22.60 -38.51 -11.91
C GLU A 86 22.10 -39.96 -11.93
N SER A 87 21.01 -40.21 -12.65
CA SER A 87 20.45 -41.55 -12.84
C SER A 87 21.00 -42.19 -14.12
N GLY A 88 21.91 -43.15 -14.02
CA GLY A 88 22.38 -43.95 -15.17
C GLY A 88 23.87 -44.34 -15.11
N ASN A 89 24.38 -44.96 -16.19
CA ASN A 89 25.80 -45.33 -16.37
C ASN A 89 26.46 -44.46 -17.46
N ARG A 90 26.17 -43.16 -17.46
CA ARG A 90 26.81 -42.20 -18.37
C ARG A 90 27.81 -41.38 -17.56
N THR A 91 29.01 -41.24 -18.09
CA THR A 91 30.04 -40.36 -17.53
C THR A 91 29.74 -38.93 -18.01
N THR A 92 28.79 -38.28 -17.36
CA THR A 92 28.56 -36.85 -17.58
C THR A 92 29.54 -36.08 -16.68
N GLU A 93 30.23 -35.09 -17.22
CA GLU A 93 31.09 -34.19 -16.44
C GLU A 93 30.33 -32.89 -16.19
N PRO A 94 29.58 -32.76 -15.08
CA PRO A 94 28.90 -31.51 -14.76
C PRO A 94 29.94 -30.42 -14.44
N SER A 95 29.78 -29.24 -15.03
CA SER A 95 30.58 -28.07 -14.67
C SER A 95 29.87 -27.28 -13.57
N ILE A 96 30.63 -26.88 -12.54
CA ILE A 96 30.13 -26.07 -11.44
C ILE A 96 30.85 -24.73 -11.48
N SER A 97 30.09 -23.64 -11.52
CA SER A 97 30.58 -22.28 -11.32
C SER A 97 29.94 -21.73 -10.05
N ALA A 98 30.77 -21.21 -9.14
CA ALA A 98 30.32 -20.55 -7.93
C ALA A 98 30.91 -19.15 -7.89
N GLU A 99 30.05 -18.14 -7.86
CA GLU A 99 30.42 -16.75 -7.66
C GLU A 99 30.02 -16.34 -6.24
N THR A 100 30.93 -15.72 -5.51
CA THR A 100 30.65 -15.15 -4.18
C THR A 100 30.88 -13.66 -4.25
N VAL A 101 29.85 -12.90 -3.89
CA VAL A 101 29.93 -11.45 -3.74
C VAL A 101 30.06 -11.11 -2.26
N ASN A 102 30.85 -10.09 -1.96
CA ASN A 102 30.96 -9.55 -0.61
C ASN A 102 30.53 -8.08 -0.61
N GLU A 103 29.97 -7.61 0.50
CA GLU A 103 29.62 -6.21 0.69
C GLU A 103 30.89 -5.38 0.88
N GLU A 104 30.98 -4.24 0.20
CA GLU A 104 32.06 -3.26 0.37
C GLU A 104 31.46 -1.90 0.71
N PHE A 105 32.11 -1.18 1.62
CA PHE A 105 31.75 0.20 1.91
C PHE A 105 32.01 1.09 0.68
N ALA A 106 30.95 1.65 0.10
CA ALA A 106 31.06 2.57 -1.03
C ALA A 106 31.15 4.04 -0.60
N SER A 107 30.13 4.54 0.10
CA SER A 107 30.05 5.93 0.54
C SER A 107 29.05 6.12 1.68
N ILE A 108 29.11 7.28 2.34
CA ILE A 108 28.14 7.67 3.35
C ILE A 108 27.68 9.11 3.13
N ALA A 109 26.39 9.35 3.34
CA ALA A 109 25.78 10.67 3.24
C ALA A 109 24.79 10.86 4.38
N VAL A 110 24.61 12.12 4.78
CA VAL A 110 23.56 12.48 5.75
C VAL A 110 22.21 12.21 5.10
N PHE A 111 21.34 11.50 5.81
CA PHE A 111 19.96 11.33 5.38
C PHE A 111 19.28 12.71 5.35
N SER A 112 18.93 13.16 4.14
CA SER A 112 18.23 14.43 3.93
C SER A 112 16.88 14.15 3.30
N VAL A 113 15.85 14.68 3.95
CA VAL A 113 14.48 14.71 3.47
C VAL A 113 14.16 16.11 2.99
N ASP A 114 13.59 16.25 1.80
CA ASP A 114 13.05 17.54 1.36
C ASP A 114 11.70 17.78 2.06
N ALA A 115 11.78 18.52 3.16
CA ALA A 115 10.63 18.88 3.97
C ALA A 115 9.52 19.60 3.15
N THR A 116 9.88 20.28 2.05
CA THR A 116 8.91 20.99 1.23
C THR A 116 8.04 20.01 0.45
N THR A 117 8.64 19.08 -0.29
CA THR A 117 7.89 18.11 -1.08
C THR A 117 7.14 17.12 -0.20
N GLU A 118 7.74 16.66 0.90
CA GLU A 118 7.05 15.77 1.83
C GLU A 118 5.85 16.46 2.51
N PHE A 119 6.00 17.73 2.89
CA PHE A 119 4.88 18.50 3.41
C PHE A 119 3.76 18.69 2.38
N LEU A 120 4.10 18.91 1.10
CA LEU A 120 3.11 19.01 0.03
C LEU A 120 2.32 17.71 -0.14
N TRP A 121 2.99 16.55 -0.07
CA TRP A 121 2.33 15.25 -0.13
C TRP A 121 1.44 15.00 1.09
N ALA A 122 1.92 15.33 2.29
CA ALA A 122 1.13 15.24 3.51
C ALA A 122 -0.10 16.16 3.47
N LEU A 123 0.07 17.41 3.02
CA LEU A 123 -1.01 18.38 2.88
C LEU A 123 -2.03 17.91 1.83
N ALA A 124 -1.57 17.39 0.69
CA ALA A 124 -2.45 16.84 -0.34
C ALA A 124 -3.29 15.67 0.20
N ALA A 125 -2.70 14.76 0.98
CA ALA A 125 -3.43 13.66 1.61
C ALA A 125 -4.50 14.15 2.58
N VAL A 126 -4.16 15.14 3.43
CA VAL A 126 -5.11 15.73 4.39
C VAL A 126 -6.26 16.44 3.67
N VAL A 127 -5.95 17.31 2.70
CA VAL A 127 -6.98 18.01 1.90
C VAL A 127 -7.86 17.01 1.14
N GLY A 128 -7.28 15.94 0.60
CA GLY A 128 -8.02 14.87 -0.06
C GLY A 128 -9.02 14.18 0.88
N CYS A 129 -8.59 13.86 2.09
CA CYS A 129 -9.45 13.23 3.10
C CYS A 129 -10.62 14.16 3.51
N PHE A 130 -10.34 15.44 3.80
CA PHE A 130 -11.39 16.40 4.14
C PHE A 130 -12.33 16.66 2.96
N SER A 131 -11.80 16.77 1.74
CA SER A 131 -12.59 16.94 0.52
C SER A 131 -13.59 15.80 0.31
N MET A 132 -13.13 14.54 0.49
CA MET A 132 -13.96 13.35 0.32
C MET A 132 -15.18 13.32 1.26
N VAL A 133 -15.05 13.87 2.48
CA VAL A 133 -16.14 13.92 3.46
C VAL A 133 -17.01 15.17 3.30
N LEU A 134 -16.40 16.33 3.09
CA LEU A 134 -17.10 17.61 3.08
C LEU A 134 -17.88 17.87 1.80
N ILE A 135 -17.36 17.49 0.62
CA ILE A 135 -18.04 17.76 -0.66
C ILE A 135 -19.40 17.08 -0.73
N PRO A 136 -19.54 15.76 -0.44
CA PRO A 136 -20.86 15.12 -0.44
C PRO A 136 -21.79 15.72 0.62
N SER A 137 -21.27 15.98 1.82
CA SER A 137 -22.04 16.55 2.93
C SER A 137 -22.62 17.92 2.59
N PHE A 138 -21.81 18.82 2.04
CA PHE A 138 -22.28 20.14 1.62
C PHE A 138 -23.22 20.07 0.42
N THR A 139 -22.96 19.18 -0.54
CA THR A 139 -23.85 19.00 -1.70
C THR A 139 -25.26 18.60 -1.25
N VAL A 140 -25.38 17.64 -0.34
CA VAL A 140 -26.68 17.23 0.22
C VAL A 140 -27.33 18.39 0.98
N TYR A 141 -26.57 19.11 1.81
CA TYR A 141 -27.09 20.25 2.57
C TYR A 141 -27.67 21.34 1.65
N PHE A 142 -26.94 21.73 0.60
CA PHE A 142 -27.40 22.75 -0.33
C PHE A 142 -28.59 22.27 -1.18
N ALA A 143 -28.60 20.99 -1.59
CA ALA A 143 -29.74 20.41 -2.29
C ALA A 143 -31.01 20.42 -1.42
N ALA A 144 -30.89 20.06 -0.15
CA ALA A 144 -31.99 20.09 0.81
C ALA A 144 -32.53 21.52 1.02
N ARG A 145 -31.64 22.49 1.24
CA ARG A 145 -32.04 23.91 1.39
C ARG A 145 -32.67 24.50 0.15
N ALA A 146 -32.18 24.14 -1.04
CA ALA A 146 -32.78 24.59 -2.29
C ALA A 146 -34.18 23.98 -2.49
N LYS A 147 -34.37 22.70 -2.11
CA LYS A 147 -35.68 22.03 -2.17
C LYS A 147 -36.67 22.68 -1.21
N GLU A 148 -36.28 22.91 0.04
CA GLU A 148 -37.11 23.58 1.06
C GLU A 148 -37.63 24.93 0.55
N LYS A 149 -36.76 25.79 0.02
CA LYS A 149 -37.16 27.07 -0.57
C LYS A 149 -38.12 26.95 -1.77
N ARG A 150 -37.94 25.93 -2.61
CA ARG A 150 -38.83 25.69 -3.76
C ARG A 150 -40.20 25.18 -3.32
N ASP A 151 -40.24 24.36 -2.26
CA ASP A 151 -41.48 23.81 -1.73
C ASP A 151 -42.28 24.90 -0.96
N GLU A 152 -41.60 25.79 -0.22
CA GLU A 152 -42.22 26.99 0.37
C GLU A 152 -42.85 27.89 -0.70
N ALA A 153 -42.13 28.21 -1.78
CA ALA A 153 -42.66 29.04 -2.86
C ALA A 153 -43.87 28.40 -3.56
N LYS A 154 -43.90 27.08 -3.72
CA LYS A 154 -45.07 26.37 -4.27
C LYS A 154 -46.27 26.39 -3.32
N LEU A 155 -46.03 26.26 -2.02
CA LEU A 155 -47.07 26.34 -0.99
C LEU A 155 -47.73 27.72 -0.99
N GLU A 156 -46.94 28.79 -1.11
CA GLU A 156 -47.45 30.16 -1.21
C GLU A 156 -48.32 30.38 -2.46
N LEU A 157 -47.87 29.89 -3.62
CA LEU A 157 -48.66 29.96 -4.86
C LEU A 157 -49.98 29.18 -4.74
N ALA A 158 -49.96 27.97 -4.20
CA ALA A 158 -51.16 27.15 -4.02
C ALA A 158 -52.15 27.78 -3.02
N LYS A 159 -51.66 28.42 -1.95
CA LYS A 159 -52.50 29.18 -1.01
C LYS A 159 -53.18 30.35 -1.72
N ASN A 160 -52.44 31.12 -2.50
CA ASN A 160 -52.98 32.25 -3.26
C ASN A 160 -54.04 31.82 -4.28
N GLU A 161 -53.83 30.68 -4.95
CA GLU A 161 -54.78 30.10 -5.89
C GLU A 161 -56.08 29.66 -5.19
N VAL A 162 -55.99 28.93 -4.08
CA VAL A 162 -57.16 28.52 -3.29
C VAL A 162 -57.94 29.74 -2.75
N GLU A 163 -57.25 30.76 -2.27
CA GLU A 163 -57.87 31.98 -1.77
C GLU A 163 -58.57 32.78 -2.90
N SER A 164 -58.04 32.74 -4.12
CA SER A 164 -58.73 33.31 -5.29
C SER A 164 -59.99 32.54 -5.67
N TYR A 165 -59.98 31.20 -5.60
CA TYR A 165 -61.16 30.36 -5.85
C TYR A 165 -62.26 30.54 -4.80
N ILE A 166 -61.89 30.68 -3.51
CA ILE A 166 -62.84 30.93 -2.44
C ILE A 166 -63.52 32.30 -2.63
N ASN A 167 -62.75 33.34 -2.96
CA ASN A 167 -63.28 34.68 -3.21
C ASN A 167 -64.20 34.76 -4.45
N ASP A 168 -63.94 34.00 -5.52
CA ASP A 168 -64.83 33.95 -6.70
C ASP A 168 -66.16 33.21 -6.40
N SER A 169 -66.15 32.21 -5.52
CA SER A 169 -67.33 31.41 -5.16
C SER A 169 -68.30 32.10 -4.20
N GLU A 170 -67.92 33.26 -3.63
CA GLU A 170 -68.74 34.04 -2.70
C GLU A 170 -69.52 35.18 -3.40
N SER A 171 -69.58 35.18 -4.74
CA SER A 171 -70.47 36.07 -5.49
C SER A 171 -71.92 35.52 -5.51
N PRO A 172 -72.88 36.17 -4.84
CA PRO A 172 -74.25 35.65 -4.77
C PRO A 172 -74.94 35.82 -6.13
N SER A 173 -75.46 34.73 -6.67
CA SER A 173 -76.45 34.75 -7.75
C SER A 173 -77.79 35.25 -7.19
N GLU A 174 -78.06 36.55 -7.31
CA GLU A 174 -79.40 37.08 -7.04
C GLU A 174 -79.79 38.14 -8.09
N THR A 175 -80.34 37.68 -9.22
CA THR A 175 -81.30 38.47 -10.01
C THR A 175 -82.29 37.51 -10.66
N ASP A 176 -83.39 37.23 -9.95
CA ASP A 176 -84.67 36.91 -10.59
C ASP A 176 -85.71 37.89 -10.05
N THR A 177 -86.12 38.84 -10.89
CA THR A 177 -87.32 39.64 -10.66
C THR A 177 -87.94 39.98 -12.02
N ALA A 178 -89.00 39.25 -12.35
CA ALA A 178 -89.89 39.47 -13.49
C ALA A 178 -90.90 40.62 -13.21
N PRO A 179 -91.59 41.16 -14.24
CA PRO A 179 -91.96 42.58 -14.30
C PRO A 179 -93.39 42.90 -13.83
N LYS A 180 -93.58 44.12 -13.34
CA LYS A 180 -94.63 45.09 -13.76
C LYS A 180 -94.50 46.43 -13.05
#